data_AF-A0A7S2B298-F1
#
_entry.id   AF-A0A7S2B298-F1
#
_cell.length_a   1.000
_cell.length_b   1.000
_cell.length_c   1.000
_cell.angle_alpha   90.00
_cell.angle_beta   90.00
_cell.angle_gamma   90.00
#
_symmetry.space_group_name_H-M   'P 1'
#
loop_
_entity.id
_entity.type
_entity.pdbx_description
1 polymer ?
#
loop_
_entity_poly.entity_id
_entity_poly.type
_entity_poly.pdbx_seq_one_letter_code
_entity_poly.pdbx_strand_id
1 'polypeptide(L)'
;ANAHPRTRLRHDASVPECVSDAIRLWESERQRVSSEPAVLYANFDPENVQEFDAIRAHAIALDGLIHCSTDASNRFVVVNPRIHDALREFVRNRRAQTSASALPK
;
A
#
# COMPACT_ATOMS: atom_id res chain seq x y z
N ALA A 1 0.89 -36.54 -11.07
CA ALA A 1 1.25 -37.93 -11.41
C ALA A 1 0.70 -38.98 -10.44
N ASN A 2 0.14 -38.59 -9.28
CA ASN A 2 -0.28 -39.50 -8.20
C ASN A 2 -1.81 -39.75 -8.18
N ALA A 3 -2.47 -39.67 -9.32
CA ALA A 3 -3.88 -40.02 -9.42
C ALA A 3 -4.02 -41.53 -9.60
N HIS A 4 -5.14 -42.09 -9.14
CA HIS A 4 -5.44 -43.50 -9.37
C HIS A 4 -5.40 -43.82 -10.88
N PRO A 5 -4.85 -44.98 -11.32
CA PRO A 5 -4.66 -45.27 -12.74
C PRO A 5 -5.92 -45.09 -13.60
N ARG A 6 -7.09 -45.47 -13.08
CA ARG A 6 -8.38 -45.29 -13.78
C ARG A 6 -8.75 -43.82 -14.02
N THR A 7 -8.32 -42.92 -13.14
CA THR A 7 -8.55 -41.48 -13.27
C THR A 7 -7.56 -40.84 -14.24
N ARG A 8 -6.32 -41.34 -14.27
CA ARG A 8 -5.28 -40.86 -15.19
C ARG A 8 -5.55 -41.24 -16.66
N LEU A 9 -6.25 -42.35 -16.88
CA LEU A 9 -6.64 -42.82 -18.21
C LEU A 9 -7.90 -42.14 -18.75
N ARG A 10 -8.62 -41.36 -17.93
CA ARG A 10 -9.72 -40.52 -18.41
C ARG A 10 -9.16 -39.28 -19.10
N HIS A 11 -9.84 -38.84 -20.15
CA HIS A 11 -9.50 -37.61 -20.88
C HIS A 11 -9.81 -36.33 -20.06
N ASP A 12 -10.74 -36.44 -19.11
CA ASP A 12 -11.13 -35.33 -18.24
C ASP A 12 -10.07 -35.01 -17.18
N ALA A 13 -10.15 -33.81 -16.61
CA ALA A 13 -9.27 -33.39 -15.52
C ALA A 13 -9.29 -34.41 -14.36
N SER A 14 -8.11 -34.75 -13.83
CA SER A 14 -7.99 -35.73 -12.75
C SER A 14 -8.63 -35.27 -11.43
N VAL A 15 -8.90 -33.98 -11.28
CA VAL A 15 -9.64 -33.38 -10.17
C VAL A 15 -10.89 -32.72 -10.76
N PRO A 16 -12.09 -32.99 -10.22
CA PRO A 16 -13.31 -32.32 -10.65
C PRO A 16 -13.20 -30.80 -10.44
N GLU A 17 -13.77 -30.03 -11.37
CA GLU A 17 -13.70 -28.56 -11.36
C GLU A 17 -14.18 -27.94 -10.04
N CYS A 18 -15.32 -28.42 -9.51
CA CYS A 18 -15.87 -27.95 -8.24
C CYS A 18 -14.91 -28.17 -7.06
N VAL A 19 -14.10 -29.25 -7.10
CA VAL A 19 -13.12 -29.55 -6.05
C VAL A 19 -11.90 -28.65 -6.18
N SER A 20 -11.40 -28.43 -7.41
CA SER A 20 -10.31 -27.46 -7.62
C SER A 20 -10.70 -26.05 -7.21
N ASP A 21 -11.94 -25.64 -7.49
CA ASP A 21 -12.43 -24.33 -7.12
C ASP A 21 -12.64 -24.21 -5.61
N ALA A 22 -13.17 -25.24 -4.95
CA ALA A 22 -13.26 -25.27 -3.49
C ALA A 22 -11.87 -25.10 -2.83
N ILE A 23 -10.84 -25.77 -3.36
CA ILE A 23 -9.47 -25.63 -2.86
C ILE A 23 -8.96 -24.18 -3.03
N ARG A 24 -9.18 -23.58 -4.20
CA ARG A 24 -8.79 -22.17 -4.46
C ARG A 24 -9.53 -21.20 -3.54
N LEU A 25 -10.82 -21.43 -3.32
CA LEU A 25 -11.62 -20.62 -2.40
C LEU A 25 -11.09 -20.73 -0.97
N TRP A 26 -10.77 -21.94 -0.50
CA TRP A 26 -10.20 -22.14 0.83
C TRP A 26 -8.81 -21.50 0.97
N GLU A 27 -7.98 -21.57 -0.08
CA GLU A 27 -6.70 -20.87 -0.10
C GLU A 27 -6.90 -19.35 -0.02
N SER A 28 -7.82 -18.79 -0.81
CA SER A 28 -8.16 -17.37 -0.76
C SER A 28 -8.71 -16.96 0.61
N GLU A 29 -9.51 -17.82 1.25
CA GLU A 29 -10.06 -17.61 2.59
C GLU A 29 -8.93 -17.47 3.61
N ARG A 30 -7.92 -18.34 3.51
CA ARG A 30 -6.75 -18.34 4.36
C ARG A 30 -5.87 -17.10 4.14
N GLN A 31 -5.87 -16.54 2.93
CA GLN A 31 -5.06 -15.39 2.54
C GLN A 31 -5.84 -14.06 2.49
N ARG A 32 -7.02 -13.99 3.10
CA ARG A 32 -7.87 -12.78 3.05
C ARG A 32 -7.22 -11.52 3.60
N VAL A 33 -6.36 -11.65 4.60
CA VAL A 33 -5.73 -10.52 5.31
C VAL A 33 -4.23 -10.70 5.29
N SER A 34 -3.54 -9.72 4.73
CA SER A 34 -2.09 -9.56 4.88
C SER A 34 -1.79 -8.39 5.81
N SER A 35 -0.84 -8.56 6.71
CA SER A 35 -0.37 -7.52 7.61
C SER A 35 1.07 -7.19 7.27
N GLU A 36 1.34 -5.93 6.96
CA GLU A 36 2.68 -5.44 6.70
C GLU A 36 2.98 -4.22 7.59
N PRO A 37 4.23 -4.06 8.06
CA PRO A 37 4.61 -2.89 8.83
C PRO A 37 4.55 -1.64 7.93
N ALA A 38 3.98 -0.56 8.45
CA ALA A 38 3.82 0.70 7.72
C ALA A 38 4.00 1.91 8.65
N VAL A 39 4.31 3.06 8.06
CA VAL A 39 4.37 4.35 8.77
C VAL A 39 3.24 5.25 8.28
N LEU A 40 2.51 5.83 9.22
CA LEU A 40 1.41 6.75 8.95
C LEU A 40 1.86 8.20 9.11
N TYR A 41 1.66 8.99 8.07
CA TYR A 41 1.71 10.45 8.12
C TYR A 41 0.26 10.95 8.06
N ALA A 42 -0.18 11.59 9.14
CA ALA A 42 -1.53 12.11 9.29
C ALA A 42 -1.49 13.53 9.90
N ASN A 43 -2.66 14.14 10.10
CA ASN A 43 -2.80 15.49 10.66
C ASN A 43 -2.10 16.56 9.81
N PHE A 44 -2.29 16.50 8.49
CA PHE A 44 -1.87 17.60 7.63
C PHE A 44 -2.77 18.81 7.86
N ASP A 45 -2.19 20.00 7.84
CA ASP A 45 -2.95 21.23 7.95
C ASP A 45 -3.93 21.35 6.78
N PRO A 46 -5.24 21.56 7.03
CA PRO A 46 -6.24 21.58 5.98
C PRO A 46 -5.99 22.72 4.97
N GLU A 47 -5.47 23.84 5.46
CA GLU A 47 -5.09 25.02 4.68
C GLU A 47 -3.87 24.77 3.78
N ASN A 48 -2.98 23.84 4.15
CA ASN A 48 -1.74 23.55 3.44
C ASN A 48 -1.83 22.30 2.56
N VAL A 49 -2.70 22.35 1.54
CA VAL A 49 -2.89 21.27 0.57
C VAL A 49 -1.58 20.89 -0.13
N GLN A 50 -0.72 21.88 -0.39
CA GLN A 50 0.52 21.69 -1.13
C GLN A 50 1.58 20.87 -0.36
N GLU A 51 1.56 20.89 0.98
CA GLU A 51 2.44 20.02 1.77
C GLU A 51 2.06 18.55 1.58
N PHE A 52 0.76 18.23 1.66
CA PHE A 52 0.26 16.88 1.42
C PHE A 52 0.60 16.38 0.02
N ASP A 53 0.30 17.17 -1.02
CA ASP A 53 0.53 16.75 -2.41
C ASP A 53 2.02 16.51 -2.70
N ALA A 54 2.90 17.33 -2.14
CA ALA A 54 4.34 17.14 -2.31
C ALA A 54 4.87 15.91 -1.57
N ILE A 55 4.38 15.65 -0.37
CA ILE A 55 4.77 14.45 0.40
C ILE A 55 4.27 13.19 -0.31
N ARG A 56 3.04 13.21 -0.82
CA ARG A 56 2.48 12.14 -1.65
C ARG A 56 3.31 11.93 -2.91
N ALA A 57 3.63 12.98 -3.65
CA ALA A 57 4.43 12.89 -4.87
C ALA A 57 5.83 12.33 -4.60
N HIS A 58 6.46 12.75 -3.50
CA HIS A 58 7.76 12.24 -3.09
C HIS A 58 7.69 10.76 -2.65
N ALA A 59 6.64 10.35 -1.95
CA ALA A 59 6.41 8.94 -1.60
C ALA A 59 6.24 8.05 -2.84
N ILE A 60 5.55 8.55 -3.88
CA ILE A 60 5.40 7.86 -5.18
C ILE A 60 6.75 7.78 -5.90
N ALA A 61 7.53 8.86 -5.90
CA ALA A 61 8.85 8.88 -6.54
C ALA A 61 9.85 7.90 -5.91
N LEU A 62 9.70 7.60 -4.62
CA LEU A 62 10.51 6.62 -3.89
C LEU A 62 9.96 5.19 -3.94
N ASP A 63 8.86 4.95 -4.68
CA ASP A 63 8.18 3.66 -4.78
C ASP A 63 7.81 3.05 -3.41
N GLY A 64 7.45 3.91 -2.46
CA GLY A 64 7.16 3.51 -1.07
C GLY A 64 5.77 3.86 -0.60
N LEU A 65 4.89 4.35 -1.47
CA LEU A 65 3.50 4.65 -1.14
C LEU A 65 2.68 3.35 -1.06
N ILE A 66 2.10 3.06 0.11
CA ILE A 66 1.20 1.92 0.30
C ILE A 66 -0.25 2.35 0.05
N HIS A 67 -0.65 3.47 0.67
CA HIS A 67 -2.01 4.00 0.56
C HIS A 67 -2.03 5.50 0.86
N CYS A 68 -3.00 6.22 0.31
CA CYS A 68 -3.25 7.62 0.62
C CYS A 68 -4.74 7.91 0.67
N SER A 69 -5.13 8.92 1.45
CA SER A 69 -6.52 9.35 1.51
C SER A 69 -7.02 9.87 0.15
N THR A 70 -8.28 9.57 -0.14
CA THR A 70 -9.04 10.15 -1.26
C THR A 70 -9.84 11.40 -0.81
N ASP A 71 -10.07 11.55 0.50
CA ASP A 71 -10.89 12.63 1.05
C ASP A 71 -10.03 13.87 1.38
N ALA A 72 -10.53 15.05 1.02
CA ALA A 72 -9.91 16.33 1.32
C ALA A 72 -10.06 16.70 2.81
N SER A 73 -11.08 16.17 3.50
CA SER A 73 -11.35 16.47 4.91
C SER A 73 -10.37 15.76 5.87
N ASN A 74 -9.88 14.60 5.48
CA ASN A 74 -8.98 13.76 6.27
C ASN A 74 -7.82 13.28 5.40
N ARG A 75 -6.76 14.06 5.34
CA ARG A 75 -5.56 13.73 4.56
C ARG A 75 -4.62 12.85 5.38
N PHE A 76 -4.20 11.73 4.79
CA PHE A 76 -3.17 10.87 5.34
C PHE A 76 -2.40 10.15 4.22
N VAL A 77 -1.16 9.78 4.52
CA VAL A 77 -0.27 9.01 3.64
C VAL A 77 0.31 7.86 4.45
N VAL A 78 0.17 6.64 3.94
CA VAL A 78 0.75 5.42 4.50
C VAL A 78 1.91 5.00 3.63
N VAL A 79 3.09 4.87 4.23
CA VAL A 79 4.33 4.55 3.52
C VAL A 79 5.03 3.32 4.08
N ASN A 80 5.84 2.70 3.24
CA ASN A 80 6.74 1.63 3.64
C ASN A 80 7.79 2.16 4.63
N PRO A 81 8.10 1.44 5.74
CA PRO A 81 9.12 1.86 6.69
C PRO A 81 10.50 2.10 6.07
N ARG A 82 10.82 1.42 4.95
CA ARG A 82 12.08 1.59 4.21
C ARG A 82 12.32 3.01 3.74
N ILE A 83 11.26 3.76 3.41
CA ILE A 83 11.37 5.14 2.90
C ILE A 83 11.17 6.19 3.99
N HIS A 84 10.94 5.78 5.24
CA HIS A 84 10.58 6.68 6.33
C HIS A 84 11.65 7.76 6.57
N ASP A 85 12.92 7.38 6.61
CA ASP A 85 14.01 8.31 6.91
C ASP A 85 14.17 9.37 5.82
N ALA A 86 14.21 8.95 4.54
CA ALA A 86 14.29 9.86 3.41
C ALA A 86 13.09 10.83 3.35
N LEU A 87 11.89 10.32 3.62
CA LEU A 87 10.67 11.13 3.59
C LEU A 87 10.58 12.07 4.81
N ARG A 88 11.07 11.64 5.98
CA ARG A 88 11.17 12.47 7.18
C ARG A 88 12.13 13.64 6.98
N GLU A 89 13.27 13.41 6.33
CA GLU A 89 14.21 14.48 5.97
C GLU A 89 13.59 15.47 4.99
N PHE A 90 12.90 14.97 3.96
CA PHE A 90 12.17 15.82 3.02
C PHE A 90 11.14 16.71 3.71
N VAL A 91 10.32 16.15 4.60
CA VAL A 91 9.32 16.91 5.39
C VAL A 91 9.99 17.97 6.26
N ARG A 92 11.08 17.62 6.95
CA ARG A 92 11.83 18.56 7.80
C ARG A 92 12.36 19.74 6.98
N ASN A 93 12.97 19.47 5.84
CA ASN A 93 13.54 20.52 4.98
C ASN A 93 12.44 21.44 4.42
N ARG A 94 11.30 20.88 4.03
CA ARG A 94 10.16 21.64 3.52
C ARG A 94 9.58 22.58 4.58
N ARG A 95 9.38 22.10 5.82
CA ARG A 95 8.89 22.93 6.92
C ARG A 95 9.82 24.09 7.23
N ALA A 96 11.14 23.88 7.19
CA ALA A 96 12.13 24.94 7.35
C ALA A 96 12.01 26.01 6.25
N GLN A 97 11.81 25.60 4.99
CA GLN A 97 11.60 26.52 3.87
C GLN A 97 10.30 27.32 4.00
N THR A 98 9.20 26.66 4.40
CA THR A 98 7.92 27.34 4.66
C THR A 98 8.06 28.40 5.76
N SER A 99 8.77 28.09 6.86
CA SER A 99 9.01 29.08 7.92
C SER A 99 9.89 30.25 7.48
N ALA A 100 10.89 30.01 6.62
CA ALA A 100 11.76 31.08 6.12
C ALA A 100 11.04 32.02 5.15
N SER A 101 10.08 31.51 4.37
CA SER A 101 9.26 32.34 3.46
C SER A 101 8.22 33.20 4.18
N ALA A 102 7.90 32.89 5.45
CA ALA A 102 6.86 33.58 6.22
C ALA A 102 7.36 34.81 7.00
N LEU A 103 8.67 35.11 6.98
CA LEU A 103 9.23 36.29 7.65
C LEU A 103 9.14 37.53 6.72
N PRO A 104 8.39 38.59 7.10
CA PRO A 104 8.37 39.82 6.31
C PRO A 104 9.70 40.58 6.47
N LYS A 105 10.17 41.21 5.39
CA LYS A 105 11.29 42.16 5.41
C LYS A 105 10.91 43.46 6.11
#